data_AF-A0A2E9SRX2-F1
#
_entry.id   AF-A0A2E9SRX2-F1
#
_cell.length_a   1.000
_cell.length_b   1.000
_cell.length_c   1.000
_cell.angle_alpha   90.00
_cell.angle_beta   90.00
_cell.angle_gamma   90.00
#
_symmetry.space_group_name_H-M   'P 1'
#
loop_
_entity.id
_entity.type
_entity.pdbx_description
1 polymer ?
#
loop_
_entity_poly.entity_id
_entity_poly.type
_entity_poly.pdbx_seq_one_letter_code
_entity_poly.pdbx_strand_id
1 'polypeptide(L)'
;MGDYLMPPAPSNPDGHYEDMPLVALHDDLLSQQGTTWQYRGEVSLSPDKGLEVLQRYVALRDRLHGHHWGMKDPRQCLFLPNWHQVLGERGQYLVILRHWSASIQSLLKRSAQDMALGLGATRENAAFWQDYGHAARIWIAYNEALLAFLEQCPPKQRLVVTQQAVMHGLVLPDLVEGYFAIPLQSDTVSPIKPGLVHDEVDESLHAHLTEDQVDRMEAIWDRLLSFAAHRAEHESPRWVAGSGSDRDRRLAYSILAASPYKSAPAGSEAKGKVAITQGETSVDLSVADLSVRANRAYRTLLLLDAERFTREVLDLNPCDVASHVRLACIFLVSGQLEAGESVLSSAIERLGEVPLLLHFKATVLDLRGRTGEAVALLNSASATSELLQRHRIAFMLKGGQPDGRLAFEAWARNRSNSLEAWQKTARALTGVEHPDLRKDLAFRVASVWNR
;
A
#
# COMPACT_ATOMS: atom_id res chain seq x y z
N MET A 1 -4.73 -11.85 11.76
CA MET A 1 -4.61 -10.50 11.15
C MET A 1 -5.85 -9.68 11.50
N GLY A 2 -5.96 -8.42 11.08
CA GLY A 2 -7.18 -7.60 11.24
C GLY A 2 -8.38 -8.06 10.42
N ASP A 3 -9.55 -7.52 10.77
CA ASP A 3 -10.82 -7.81 10.10
C ASP A 3 -11.05 -6.90 8.88
N TYR A 4 -10.53 -5.67 8.93
CA TYR A 4 -10.60 -4.72 7.82
C TYR A 4 -9.26 -4.63 7.08
N LEU A 5 -8.97 -5.65 6.28
CA LEU A 5 -7.73 -5.70 5.49
C LEU A 5 -7.78 -4.80 4.26
N MET A 6 -6.61 -4.32 3.83
CA MET A 6 -6.47 -3.50 2.64
C MET A 6 -6.96 -4.26 1.39
N PRO A 7 -7.86 -3.65 0.59
CA PRO A 7 -8.50 -4.33 -0.51
C PRO A 7 -7.52 -4.65 -1.66
N PRO A 8 -7.88 -5.63 -2.52
CA PRO A 8 -7.20 -5.92 -3.78
C PRO A 8 -6.95 -4.72 -4.69
N ALA A 9 -5.80 -4.73 -5.36
CA ALA A 9 -5.46 -3.82 -6.45
C ALA A 9 -4.94 -4.60 -7.67
N PRO A 10 -5.01 -4.07 -8.91
CA PRO A 10 -4.48 -4.79 -10.07
C PRO A 10 -2.98 -5.11 -9.98
N SER A 11 -2.20 -4.25 -9.30
CA SER A 11 -0.77 -4.47 -9.02
C SER A 11 -0.51 -5.47 -7.90
N ASN A 12 -1.53 -5.77 -7.08
CA ASN A 12 -1.50 -6.80 -6.04
C ASN A 12 -2.90 -7.42 -5.84
N PRO A 13 -3.29 -8.38 -6.70
CA PRO A 13 -4.66 -8.90 -6.73
C PRO A 13 -5.11 -9.59 -5.44
N ASP A 14 -4.20 -10.19 -4.69
CA ASP A 14 -4.57 -10.83 -3.42
C ASP A 14 -4.89 -9.82 -2.31
N GLY A 15 -4.68 -8.53 -2.59
CA GLY A 15 -4.72 -7.46 -1.62
C GLY A 15 -3.48 -7.47 -0.73
N HIS A 16 -3.51 -6.63 0.29
CA HIS A 16 -2.47 -6.65 1.29
C HIS A 16 -3.04 -7.15 2.61
N TYR A 17 -2.26 -7.97 3.32
CA TYR A 17 -2.59 -8.38 4.68
C TYR A 17 -2.42 -7.24 5.72
N GLU A 18 -2.34 -5.98 5.27
CA GLU A 18 -2.29 -4.82 6.15
C GLU A 18 -3.67 -4.48 6.69
N ASP A 19 -3.75 -4.26 8.01
CA ASP A 19 -4.98 -3.84 8.68
C ASP A 19 -5.21 -2.34 8.42
N MET A 20 -6.30 -1.96 7.77
CA MET A 20 -6.60 -0.57 7.39
C MET A 20 -6.57 0.41 8.58
N PRO A 21 -7.14 0.11 9.76
CA PRO A 21 -6.98 0.97 10.94
C PRO A 21 -5.52 1.16 11.37
N LEU A 22 -4.66 0.14 11.24
CA LEU A 22 -3.24 0.26 11.54
C LEU A 22 -2.52 1.15 10.53
N VAL A 23 -2.83 0.97 9.24
CA VAL A 23 -2.29 1.80 8.16
C VAL A 23 -2.63 3.27 8.36
N ALA A 24 -3.92 3.55 8.60
CA ALA A 24 -4.40 4.91 8.84
C ALA A 24 -3.74 5.53 10.08
N LEU A 25 -3.59 4.75 11.15
CA LEU A 25 -2.89 5.16 12.36
C LEU A 25 -1.45 5.57 12.05
N HIS A 26 -0.66 4.75 11.35
CA HIS A 26 0.74 5.09 11.06
C HIS A 26 0.85 6.29 10.11
N ASP A 27 -0.02 6.39 9.10
CA ASP A 27 -0.06 7.55 8.22
C ASP A 27 -0.35 8.84 9.01
N ASP A 28 -1.24 8.80 10.01
CA ASP A 28 -1.51 9.93 10.89
C ASP A 28 -0.30 10.28 11.78
N LEU A 29 0.38 9.28 12.36
CA LEU A 29 1.56 9.51 13.19
C LEU A 29 2.73 10.10 12.40
N LEU A 30 2.92 9.69 11.15
CA LEU A 30 3.92 10.26 10.25
C LEU A 30 3.54 11.68 9.82
N SER A 31 2.27 11.89 9.47
CA SER A 31 1.75 13.21 9.05
C SER A 31 1.88 14.26 10.15
N GLN A 32 1.59 13.91 11.42
CA GLN A 32 1.78 14.78 12.58
C GLN A 32 3.24 15.18 12.83
N GLN A 33 4.18 14.50 12.19
CA GLN A 33 5.61 14.75 12.26
C GLN A 33 6.17 15.37 10.97
N GLY A 34 5.28 15.76 10.04
CA GLY A 34 5.66 16.43 8.80
C GLY A 34 6.27 15.51 7.74
N THR A 35 6.08 14.19 7.85
CA THR A 35 6.58 13.19 6.90
C THR A 35 5.45 12.25 6.45
N THR A 36 5.79 11.24 5.65
CA THR A 36 4.88 10.24 5.10
C THR A 36 5.54 8.86 5.20
N TRP A 37 4.87 7.83 4.66
CA TRP A 37 5.46 6.49 4.55
C TRP A 37 6.77 6.46 3.73
N GLN A 38 7.06 7.48 2.93
CA GLN A 38 8.33 7.64 2.20
C GLN A 38 9.45 8.26 3.06
N TYR A 39 9.36 8.15 4.39
CA TYR A 39 10.38 8.58 5.33
C TYR A 39 11.77 8.07 4.94
N ARG A 40 12.75 8.97 4.97
CA ARG A 40 14.13 8.79 4.51
C ARG A 40 15.15 9.39 5.49
N GLY A 41 14.75 9.54 6.75
CA GLY A 41 15.60 10.17 7.79
C GLY A 41 15.57 11.69 7.79
N GLU A 42 14.63 12.33 7.09
CA GLU A 42 14.59 13.79 6.91
C GLU A 42 14.07 14.57 8.11
N VAL A 43 13.42 13.89 9.05
CA VAL A 43 12.97 14.44 10.34
C VAL A 43 13.31 13.46 11.47
N SER A 44 13.48 13.99 12.69
CA SER A 44 13.61 13.13 13.88
C SER A 44 12.22 12.67 14.33
N LEU A 45 11.95 11.36 14.26
CA LEU A 45 10.70 10.80 14.73
C LEU A 45 10.70 10.76 16.26
N SER A 46 9.66 11.32 16.87
CA SER A 46 9.47 11.39 18.32
C SER A 46 8.90 10.05 18.83
N PRO A 47 9.66 9.28 19.62
CA PRO A 47 9.21 7.98 20.11
C PRO A 47 8.10 8.07 21.16
N ASP A 48 7.76 9.24 21.68
CA ASP A 48 6.67 9.37 22.67
C ASP A 48 5.31 9.69 22.04
N LYS A 49 5.29 10.07 20.74
CA LYS A 49 4.04 10.43 20.06
C LYS A 49 3.25 9.19 19.70
N GLY A 50 1.94 9.21 19.97
CA GLY A 50 1.01 8.19 19.50
C GLY A 50 0.83 6.98 20.40
N LEU A 51 1.49 6.91 21.57
CA LEU A 51 1.35 5.76 22.49
C LEU A 51 -0.11 5.46 22.86
N GLU A 52 -0.92 6.50 23.11
CA GLU A 52 -2.34 6.32 23.45
C GLU A 52 -3.14 5.66 22.31
N VAL A 53 -2.89 6.04 21.05
CA VAL A 53 -3.60 5.43 19.92
C VAL A 53 -3.13 4.00 19.66
N LEU A 54 -1.84 3.69 19.90
CA LEU A 54 -1.34 2.31 19.87
C LEU A 54 -2.00 1.44 20.95
N GLN A 55 -2.13 1.97 22.17
CA GLN A 55 -2.83 1.28 23.26
C GLN A 55 -4.29 1.00 22.91
N ARG A 56 -4.99 1.97 22.31
CA ARG A 56 -6.37 1.75 21.83
C ARG A 56 -6.44 0.69 20.74
N TYR A 57 -5.48 0.66 19.81
CA TYR A 57 -5.39 -0.39 18.81
C TYR A 57 -5.22 -1.77 19.47
N VAL A 58 -4.26 -1.91 20.41
CA VAL A 58 -4.05 -3.16 21.16
C VAL A 58 -5.31 -3.57 21.92
N ALA A 59 -5.95 -2.65 22.66
CA ALA A 59 -7.17 -2.93 23.40
C ALA A 59 -8.34 -3.36 22.50
N LEU A 60 -8.46 -2.73 21.32
CA LEU A 60 -9.44 -3.14 20.30
C LEU A 60 -9.18 -4.57 19.83
N ARG A 61 -7.92 -4.90 19.49
CA ARG A 61 -7.58 -6.25 19.00
C ARG A 61 -7.73 -7.31 20.09
N ASP A 62 -7.37 -6.99 21.33
CA ASP A 62 -7.57 -7.88 22.49
C ASP A 62 -9.06 -8.17 22.72
N ARG A 63 -9.91 -7.15 22.61
CA ARG A 63 -11.37 -7.33 22.74
C ARG A 63 -11.96 -8.21 21.64
N LEU A 64 -11.46 -8.11 20.41
CA LEU A 64 -12.03 -8.81 19.25
C LEU A 64 -11.50 -10.25 19.09
N HIS A 65 -10.22 -10.50 19.44
CA HIS A 65 -9.57 -11.78 19.13
C HIS A 65 -8.86 -12.43 20.33
N GLY A 66 -9.06 -11.91 21.54
CA GLY A 66 -8.31 -12.36 22.72
C GLY A 66 -6.82 -12.03 22.58
N HIS A 67 -5.94 -12.89 23.08
CA HIS A 67 -4.52 -12.55 23.22
C HIS A 67 -3.64 -12.96 22.03
N HIS A 68 -4.15 -13.77 21.10
CA HIS A 68 -3.41 -14.26 19.93
C HIS A 68 -3.91 -13.58 18.66
N TRP A 69 -3.28 -12.47 18.31
CA TRP A 69 -3.48 -11.79 17.05
C TRP A 69 -2.16 -11.24 16.53
N GLY A 70 -2.11 -11.03 15.21
CA GLY A 70 -0.95 -10.47 14.52
C GLY A 70 -1.36 -9.27 13.70
N MET A 71 -0.38 -8.42 13.41
CA MET A 71 -0.52 -7.25 12.56
C MET A 71 0.72 -7.06 11.71
N LYS A 72 0.55 -6.47 10.54
CA LYS A 72 1.62 -6.22 9.58
C LYS A 72 1.38 -4.89 8.90
N ASP A 73 2.39 -4.04 8.94
CA ASP A 73 2.51 -2.83 8.16
C ASP A 73 4.00 -2.50 8.07
N PRO A 74 4.60 -2.32 6.87
CA PRO A 74 6.02 -1.98 6.75
C PRO A 74 6.45 -0.77 7.60
N ARG A 75 5.54 0.20 7.81
CA ARG A 75 5.78 1.40 8.63
C ARG A 75 6.04 1.08 10.10
N GLN A 76 5.65 -0.12 10.58
CA GLN A 76 5.94 -0.56 11.94
C GLN A 76 7.41 -0.46 12.27
N CYS A 77 8.32 -0.67 11.31
CA CYS A 77 9.77 -0.50 11.49
C CYS A 77 10.14 0.85 12.12
N LEU A 78 9.41 1.92 11.79
CA LEU A 78 9.63 3.27 12.31
C LEU A 78 9.07 3.49 13.71
N PHE A 79 8.24 2.57 14.20
CA PHE A 79 7.53 2.65 15.49
C PHE A 79 7.78 1.42 16.38
N LEU A 80 8.78 0.59 16.07
CA LEU A 80 9.07 -0.63 16.84
C LEU A 80 9.31 -0.35 18.33
N PRO A 81 10.03 0.71 18.74
CA PRO A 81 10.16 1.06 20.15
C PRO A 81 8.81 1.34 20.83
N ASN A 82 7.92 2.09 20.17
CA ASN A 82 6.57 2.36 20.67
C ASN A 82 5.75 1.08 20.81
N TRP A 83 5.79 0.21 19.79
CA TRP A 83 5.10 -1.06 19.82
C TRP A 83 5.62 -1.95 20.94
N HIS A 84 6.94 -1.97 21.16
CA HIS A 84 7.55 -2.70 22.26
C HIS A 84 7.16 -2.16 23.63
N GLN A 85 7.08 -0.85 23.79
CA GLN A 85 6.59 -0.23 25.02
C GLN A 85 5.12 -0.60 25.31
N VAL A 86 4.26 -0.59 24.28
CA VAL A 86 2.82 -0.86 24.45
C VAL A 86 2.53 -2.34 24.62
N LEU A 87 3.25 -3.21 23.90
CA LEU A 87 3.07 -4.65 23.96
C LEU A 87 3.83 -5.28 25.15
N GLY A 88 4.90 -4.67 25.64
CA GLY A 88 5.74 -5.21 26.71
C GLY A 88 6.23 -6.63 26.41
N GLU A 89 6.18 -7.50 27.42
CA GLU A 89 6.69 -8.89 27.32
C GLU A 89 5.87 -9.78 26.38
N ARG A 90 4.61 -9.44 26.06
CA ARG A 90 3.78 -10.23 25.13
C ARG A 90 4.05 -9.92 23.65
N GLY A 91 4.83 -8.88 23.36
CA GLY A 91 5.21 -8.57 21.98
C GLY A 91 6.13 -9.64 21.40
N GLN A 92 5.74 -10.23 20.27
CA GLN A 92 6.52 -11.20 19.51
C GLN A 92 6.72 -10.67 18.09
N TYR A 93 7.97 -10.64 17.62
CA TYR A 93 8.38 -9.99 16.38
C TYR A 93 8.92 -11.01 15.39
N LEU A 94 8.13 -11.34 14.38
CA LEU A 94 8.58 -12.07 13.21
C LEU A 94 9.10 -11.07 12.17
N VAL A 95 10.39 -11.15 11.85
CA VAL A 95 11.06 -10.28 10.87
C VAL A 95 11.44 -11.10 9.66
N ILE A 96 10.93 -10.70 8.48
CA ILE A 96 11.29 -11.30 7.19
C ILE A 96 12.20 -10.33 6.45
N LEU A 97 13.48 -10.70 6.33
CA LEU A 97 14.49 -9.90 5.67
C LEU A 97 14.45 -10.08 4.16
N ARG A 98 14.54 -8.98 3.41
CA ARG A 98 14.65 -8.99 1.95
C ARG A 98 15.80 -8.09 1.53
N HIS A 99 16.62 -8.60 0.60
CA HIS A 99 17.75 -7.87 0.05
C HIS A 99 17.33 -6.48 -0.47
N TRP A 100 18.20 -5.48 -0.32
CA TRP A 100 17.90 -4.09 -0.68
C TRP A 100 17.56 -3.95 -2.16
N SER A 101 18.29 -4.62 -3.04
CA SER A 101 18.12 -4.48 -4.49
C SER A 101 16.78 -5.05 -4.97
N ALA A 102 16.37 -6.20 -4.45
CA ALA A 102 15.05 -6.79 -4.71
C ALA A 102 13.92 -5.87 -4.18
N SER A 103 14.14 -5.21 -3.05
CA SER A 103 13.18 -4.26 -2.46
C SER A 103 13.04 -3.00 -3.32
N ILE A 104 14.15 -2.38 -3.73
CA ILE A 104 14.16 -1.20 -4.59
C ILE A 104 13.53 -1.50 -5.95
N GLN A 105 13.92 -2.59 -6.60
CA GLN A 105 13.31 -2.99 -7.88
C GLN A 105 11.80 -3.17 -7.74
N SER A 106 11.34 -3.78 -6.65
CA SER A 106 9.91 -3.97 -6.39
C SER A 106 9.17 -2.64 -6.27
N LEU A 107 9.77 -1.63 -5.61
CA LEU A 107 9.21 -0.29 -5.48
C LEU A 107 9.14 0.43 -6.83
N LEU A 108 10.22 0.40 -7.62
CA LEU A 108 10.28 1.01 -8.95
C LEU A 108 9.26 0.35 -9.90
N LYS A 109 9.23 -0.98 -9.96
CA LYS A 109 8.26 -1.71 -10.79
C LYS A 109 6.82 -1.35 -10.45
N ARG A 110 6.49 -1.29 -9.15
CA ARG A 110 5.14 -0.92 -8.69
C ARG A 110 4.81 0.53 -9.01
N SER A 111 5.70 1.49 -8.73
CA SER A 111 5.44 2.91 -8.97
C SER A 111 5.28 3.22 -10.46
N ALA A 112 6.06 2.58 -11.35
CA ALA A 112 5.89 2.69 -12.80
C ALA A 112 4.57 2.04 -13.27
N GLN A 113 4.22 0.86 -12.74
CA GLN A 113 2.95 0.21 -13.07
C GLN A 113 1.75 1.05 -12.65
N ASP A 114 1.77 1.58 -11.44
CA ASP A 114 0.71 2.45 -10.95
C ASP A 114 0.63 3.71 -11.82
N MET A 115 1.76 4.33 -12.18
CA MET A 115 1.77 5.49 -13.08
C MET A 115 1.19 5.17 -14.47
N ALA A 116 1.60 4.04 -15.09
CA ALA A 116 1.11 3.59 -16.39
C ALA A 116 -0.41 3.35 -16.39
N LEU A 117 -0.92 2.86 -15.28
CA LEU A 117 -2.34 2.58 -15.05
C LEU A 117 -3.09 3.76 -14.42
N GLY A 118 -2.45 4.92 -14.23
CA GLY A 118 -3.01 6.11 -13.57
C GLY A 118 -3.50 5.87 -12.14
N LEU A 119 -2.91 4.91 -11.44
CA LEU A 119 -3.20 4.54 -10.06
C LEU A 119 -2.30 5.30 -9.07
N GLY A 120 -2.79 5.41 -7.83
CA GLY A 120 -2.05 5.97 -6.71
C GLY A 120 -1.88 7.49 -6.74
N ALA A 121 -1.18 8.03 -5.75
CA ALA A 121 -0.83 9.45 -5.73
C ALA A 121 0.29 9.72 -6.74
N THR A 122 -0.04 10.30 -7.90
CA THR A 122 0.89 10.54 -9.01
C THR A 122 2.20 11.19 -8.55
N ARG A 123 2.15 12.11 -7.58
CA ARG A 123 3.33 12.80 -7.04
C ARG A 123 4.24 11.87 -6.23
N GLU A 124 3.67 10.99 -5.42
CA GLU A 124 4.43 10.03 -4.60
C GLU A 124 5.09 8.96 -5.48
N ASN A 125 4.36 8.47 -6.49
CA ASN A 125 4.91 7.54 -7.47
C ASN A 125 5.99 8.19 -8.32
N ALA A 126 5.80 9.46 -8.73
CA ALA A 126 6.81 10.21 -9.48
C ALA A 126 8.10 10.44 -8.68
N ALA A 127 8.03 10.57 -7.35
CA ALA A 127 9.21 10.80 -6.50
C ALA A 127 10.27 9.70 -6.64
N PHE A 128 9.86 8.44 -6.80
CA PHE A 128 10.78 7.31 -7.06
C PHE A 128 11.58 7.46 -8.36
N TRP A 129 11.06 8.25 -9.29
CA TRP A 129 11.65 8.48 -10.60
C TRP A 129 12.35 9.83 -10.72
N GLN A 130 12.37 10.65 -9.66
CA GLN A 130 13.11 11.92 -9.64
C GLN A 130 14.60 11.71 -9.37
N ASP A 131 14.92 10.74 -8.51
CA ASP A 131 16.27 10.37 -8.11
C ASP A 131 16.29 8.87 -7.74
N TYR A 132 17.21 8.10 -8.32
CA TYR A 132 17.40 6.67 -8.04
C TYR A 132 17.72 6.40 -6.56
N GLY A 133 18.38 7.33 -5.89
CA GLY A 133 18.70 7.22 -4.47
C GLY A 133 17.46 7.31 -3.56
N HIS A 134 16.29 7.72 -4.06
CA HIS A 134 15.10 7.89 -3.22
C HIS A 134 14.63 6.59 -2.58
N ALA A 135 14.51 5.51 -3.36
CA ALA A 135 14.14 4.21 -2.83
C ALA A 135 15.22 3.64 -1.88
N ALA A 136 16.50 3.85 -2.21
CA ALA A 136 17.62 3.45 -1.36
C ALA A 136 17.57 4.12 0.01
N ARG A 137 17.36 5.44 0.07
CA ARG A 137 17.26 6.16 1.35
C ARG A 137 16.06 5.75 2.20
N ILE A 138 14.93 5.42 1.58
CA ILE A 138 13.78 4.83 2.30
C ILE A 138 14.17 3.47 2.89
N TRP A 139 14.78 2.60 2.08
CA TRP A 139 15.21 1.28 2.55
C TRP A 139 16.21 1.40 3.71
N ILE A 140 17.20 2.28 3.59
CA ILE A 140 18.19 2.57 4.64
C ILE A 140 17.48 3.02 5.93
N ALA A 141 16.62 4.04 5.87
CA ALA A 141 15.96 4.59 7.05
C ALA A 141 15.12 3.55 7.81
N TYR A 142 14.36 2.72 7.09
CA TYR A 142 13.54 1.66 7.70
C TYR A 142 14.40 0.55 8.32
N ASN A 143 15.47 0.15 7.63
CA ASN A 143 16.31 -0.95 8.09
C ASN A 143 17.30 -0.54 9.18
N GLU A 144 17.70 0.73 9.25
CA GLU A 144 18.42 1.27 10.40
C GLU A 144 17.54 1.30 11.65
N ALA A 145 16.27 1.70 11.52
CA ALA A 145 15.32 1.65 12.62
C ALA A 145 15.05 0.21 13.10
N LEU A 146 14.89 -0.73 12.16
CA LEU A 146 14.77 -2.16 12.47
C LEU A 146 16.03 -2.69 13.16
N LEU A 147 17.21 -2.37 12.66
CA LEU A 147 18.48 -2.83 13.21
C LEU A 147 18.69 -2.32 14.64
N ALA A 148 18.45 -1.03 14.88
CA ALA A 148 18.53 -0.43 16.21
C ALA A 148 17.54 -1.09 17.20
N PHE A 149 16.34 -1.46 16.74
CA PHE A 149 15.38 -2.21 17.54
C PHE A 149 15.87 -3.63 17.83
N LEU A 150 16.35 -4.36 16.82
CA LEU A 150 16.87 -5.72 16.98
C LEU A 150 18.02 -5.76 17.99
N GLU A 151 18.92 -4.80 18.00
CA GLU A 151 20.02 -4.75 18.98
C GLU A 151 19.56 -4.71 20.44
N GLN A 152 18.38 -4.13 20.70
CA GLN A 152 17.83 -3.95 22.04
C GLN A 152 16.78 -5.01 22.40
N CYS A 153 16.09 -5.57 21.39
CA CYS A 153 15.00 -6.51 21.58
C CYS A 153 15.51 -7.86 22.13
N PRO A 154 14.93 -8.39 23.23
CA PRO A 154 15.33 -9.68 23.78
C PRO A 154 15.22 -10.79 22.73
N PRO A 155 16.21 -11.70 22.59
CA PRO A 155 16.17 -12.79 21.62
C PRO A 155 14.87 -13.59 21.67
N LYS A 156 14.36 -13.89 22.88
CA LYS A 156 13.09 -14.62 23.08
C LYS A 156 11.86 -13.96 22.46
N GLN A 157 11.91 -12.65 22.15
CA GLN A 157 10.80 -11.90 21.57
C GLN A 157 10.92 -11.74 20.06
N ARG A 158 12.01 -12.18 19.42
CA ARG A 158 12.26 -11.94 18.00
C ARG A 158 12.72 -13.18 17.28
N LEU A 159 12.15 -13.38 16.10
CA LEU A 159 12.52 -14.42 15.17
C LEU A 159 12.79 -13.75 13.83
N VAL A 160 14.03 -13.82 13.38
CA VAL A 160 14.47 -13.21 12.12
C VAL A 160 14.73 -14.33 11.12
N VAL A 161 14.09 -14.25 9.96
CA VAL A 161 14.25 -15.18 8.85
C VAL A 161 14.43 -14.40 7.56
N THR A 162 15.06 -15.01 6.55
CA THR A 162 15.18 -14.37 5.24
C THR A 162 14.02 -14.74 4.34
N GLN A 163 13.66 -13.84 3.44
CA GLN A 163 12.69 -14.12 2.40
C GLN A 163 13.12 -15.35 1.60
N GLN A 164 14.41 -15.47 1.25
CA GLN A 164 14.90 -16.60 0.48
C GLN A 164 14.69 -17.93 1.20
N ALA A 165 14.88 -18.01 2.52
CA ALA A 165 14.59 -19.23 3.26
C ALA A 165 13.11 -19.64 3.13
N VAL A 166 12.19 -18.67 3.22
CA VAL A 166 10.75 -18.90 3.05
C VAL A 166 10.42 -19.36 1.63
N MET A 167 11.02 -18.74 0.62
CA MET A 167 10.81 -19.10 -0.77
C MET A 167 11.39 -20.48 -1.13
N HIS A 168 12.42 -20.94 -0.39
CA HIS A 168 13.02 -22.26 -0.53
C HIS A 168 12.47 -23.31 0.44
N GLY A 169 11.25 -23.10 0.97
CA GLY A 169 10.48 -24.13 1.65
C GLY A 169 10.51 -24.10 3.18
N LEU A 170 11.03 -23.03 3.81
CA LEU A 170 10.87 -22.84 5.25
C LEU A 170 9.39 -22.69 5.61
N VAL A 171 8.88 -23.61 6.43
CA VAL A 171 7.48 -23.63 6.90
C VAL A 171 7.33 -22.67 8.08
N LEU A 172 6.93 -21.43 7.79
CA LEU A 172 6.80 -20.36 8.80
C LEU A 172 5.83 -20.69 9.94
N PRO A 173 4.64 -21.29 9.72
CA PRO A 173 3.71 -21.62 10.81
C PRO A 173 4.35 -22.51 11.88
N ASP A 174 5.00 -23.61 11.48
CA ASP A 174 5.68 -24.55 12.37
C ASP A 174 6.78 -23.87 13.17
N LEU A 175 7.56 -23.03 12.49
CA LEU A 175 8.66 -22.31 13.13
C LEU A 175 8.14 -21.31 14.18
N VAL A 176 7.07 -20.58 13.86
CA VAL A 176 6.46 -19.61 14.79
C VAL A 176 5.81 -20.32 15.98
N GLU A 177 5.11 -21.44 15.76
CA GLU A 177 4.52 -22.23 16.83
C GLU A 177 5.60 -22.76 17.77
N GLY A 178 6.67 -23.35 17.23
CA GLY A 178 7.78 -23.87 18.02
C GLY A 178 8.56 -22.78 18.78
N TYR A 179 8.72 -21.59 18.18
CA TYR A 179 9.55 -20.52 18.75
C TYR A 179 8.79 -19.62 19.73
N PHE A 180 7.56 -19.21 19.39
CA PHE A 180 6.75 -18.28 20.19
C PHE A 180 5.64 -18.94 20.99
N ALA A 181 5.42 -20.24 20.84
CA ALA A 181 4.28 -20.96 21.42
C ALA A 181 2.93 -20.33 21.04
N ILE A 182 2.84 -19.79 19.81
CA ILE A 182 1.60 -19.25 19.24
C ILE A 182 0.98 -20.35 18.37
N PRO A 183 -0.22 -20.86 18.69
CA PRO A 183 -0.84 -21.92 17.91
C PRO A 183 -1.20 -21.39 16.52
N LEU A 184 -0.57 -21.95 15.49
CA LEU A 184 -0.85 -21.66 14.08
C LEU A 184 -1.23 -22.95 13.35
N GLN A 185 -2.07 -22.83 12.32
CA GLN A 185 -2.47 -23.97 11.51
C GLN A 185 -1.38 -24.29 10.47
N SER A 186 -0.62 -25.36 10.72
CA SER A 186 0.48 -25.83 9.87
C SER A 186 0.04 -26.43 8.54
N ASP A 187 -1.21 -26.90 8.44
CA ASP A 187 -1.83 -27.45 7.22
C ASP A 187 -2.38 -26.38 6.26
N THR A 188 -2.20 -25.10 6.59
CA THR A 188 -2.62 -24.00 5.71
C THR A 188 -1.83 -24.05 4.40
N VAL A 189 -2.55 -24.11 3.27
CA VAL A 189 -1.94 -24.02 1.93
C VAL A 189 -1.16 -22.70 1.82
N SER A 190 0.12 -22.80 1.46
CA SER A 190 0.96 -21.61 1.31
C SER A 190 0.35 -20.64 0.30
N PRO A 191 0.13 -19.36 0.66
CA PRO A 191 -0.37 -18.35 -0.26
C PRO A 191 0.72 -17.87 -1.24
N ILE A 192 1.97 -18.35 -1.12
CA ILE A 192 3.08 -17.96 -1.99
C ILE A 192 2.88 -18.59 -3.37
N LYS A 193 2.57 -17.74 -4.35
CA LYS A 193 2.40 -18.17 -5.74
C LYS A 193 3.79 -18.42 -6.38
N PRO A 194 4.02 -19.54 -7.08
CA PRO A 194 5.29 -19.84 -7.73
C PRO A 194 5.79 -18.72 -8.66
N GLY A 195 4.89 -18.02 -9.36
CA GLY A 195 5.24 -16.89 -10.24
C GLY A 195 5.71 -15.62 -9.51
N LEU A 196 5.56 -15.55 -8.18
CA LEU A 196 6.11 -14.49 -7.33
C LEU A 196 7.45 -14.89 -6.69
N VAL A 197 7.89 -16.15 -6.91
CA VAL A 197 9.17 -16.69 -6.49
C VAL A 197 10.22 -16.42 -7.57
N HIS A 198 10.66 -15.17 -7.67
CA HIS A 198 11.83 -14.84 -8.48
C HIS A 198 12.78 -13.95 -7.69
N ASP A 199 14.07 -14.28 -7.77
CA ASP A 199 15.16 -13.56 -7.11
C ASP A 199 16.00 -12.75 -8.10
N GLU A 200 15.41 -12.42 -9.24
CA GLU A 200 16.08 -11.69 -10.31
C GLU A 200 15.97 -10.17 -10.13
N VAL A 201 17.09 -9.48 -10.27
CA VAL A 201 17.18 -8.02 -10.25
C VAL A 201 17.86 -7.53 -11.53
N ASP A 202 17.30 -6.49 -12.14
CA ASP A 202 17.83 -5.86 -13.34
C ASP A 202 19.19 -5.20 -13.05
N GLU A 203 20.21 -5.58 -13.82
CA GLU A 203 21.57 -5.01 -13.74
C GLU A 203 21.59 -3.48 -13.87
N SER A 204 20.62 -2.90 -14.59
CA SER A 204 20.51 -1.45 -14.71
C SER A 204 20.33 -0.78 -13.35
N LEU A 205 19.79 -1.44 -12.32
CA LEU A 205 19.64 -0.82 -11.00
C LEU A 205 21.00 -0.39 -10.41
N HIS A 206 22.06 -1.18 -10.60
CA HIS A 206 23.39 -0.86 -10.07
C HIS A 206 24.02 0.36 -10.74
N ALA A 207 23.79 0.54 -12.05
CA ALA A 207 24.37 1.63 -12.83
C ALA A 207 23.95 3.03 -12.34
N HIS A 208 22.97 3.08 -11.45
CA HIS A 208 22.28 4.30 -11.08
C HIS A 208 22.33 4.64 -9.58
N LEU A 209 22.87 3.74 -8.76
CA LEU A 209 23.12 3.97 -7.36
C LEU A 209 24.57 4.41 -7.17
N THR A 210 24.83 5.27 -6.19
CA THR A 210 26.21 5.64 -5.85
C THR A 210 26.89 4.50 -5.09
N GLU A 211 28.20 4.37 -5.21
CA GLU A 211 28.99 3.38 -4.47
C GLU A 211 28.73 3.48 -2.96
N ASP A 212 28.74 4.69 -2.41
CA ASP A 212 28.39 4.96 -1.00
C ASP A 212 26.99 4.46 -0.59
N GLN A 213 26.00 4.55 -1.48
CA GLN A 213 24.65 4.05 -1.19
C GLN A 213 24.64 2.52 -1.16
N VAL A 214 25.32 1.89 -2.12
CA VAL A 214 25.43 0.42 -2.19
C VAL A 214 26.17 -0.09 -0.97
N ASP A 215 27.34 0.46 -0.65
CA ASP A 215 28.17 0.07 0.49
C ASP A 215 27.40 0.20 1.81
N ARG A 216 26.65 1.30 2.00
CA ARG A 216 25.82 1.47 3.19
C ARG A 216 24.70 0.44 3.26
N MET A 217 24.02 0.15 2.14
CA MET A 217 22.95 -0.84 2.12
C MET A 217 23.47 -2.26 2.37
N GLU A 218 24.62 -2.62 1.80
CA GLU A 218 25.29 -3.90 2.05
C GLU A 218 25.73 -4.03 3.52
N ALA A 219 26.32 -2.98 4.10
CA ALA A 219 26.71 -2.98 5.51
C ALA A 219 25.51 -3.17 6.46
N ILE A 220 24.37 -2.56 6.15
CA ILE A 220 23.12 -2.78 6.90
C ILE A 220 22.61 -4.20 6.68
N TRP A 221 22.64 -4.69 5.44
CA TRP A 221 22.19 -6.03 5.08
C TRP A 221 22.98 -7.12 5.82
N ASP A 222 24.32 -7.04 5.83
CA ASP A 222 25.18 -7.98 6.55
C ASP A 222 24.91 -8.00 8.05
N ARG A 223 24.68 -6.83 8.64
CA ARG A 223 24.31 -6.71 10.07
C ARG A 223 22.94 -7.32 10.34
N LEU A 224 21.94 -7.05 9.51
CA LEU A 224 20.61 -7.66 9.64
C LEU A 224 20.68 -9.18 9.49
N LEU A 225 21.45 -9.66 8.50
CA LEU A 225 21.69 -11.07 8.30
C LEU A 225 22.25 -11.70 9.57
N SER A 226 23.19 -11.07 10.28
CA SER A 226 23.74 -11.62 11.54
C SER A 226 22.70 -12.01 12.59
N PHE A 227 21.51 -11.41 12.57
CA PHE A 227 20.38 -11.77 13.45
C PHE A 227 19.49 -12.90 12.92
N ALA A 228 19.57 -13.24 11.63
CA ALA A 228 18.71 -14.24 11.02
C ALA A 228 19.04 -15.65 11.54
N ALA A 229 18.03 -16.27 12.16
CA ALA A 229 18.05 -17.64 12.67
C ALA A 229 17.94 -18.67 11.54
N HIS A 230 17.22 -18.32 10.46
CA HIS A 230 17.10 -19.14 9.26
C HIS A 230 17.41 -18.32 8.00
N ARG A 231 18.29 -18.88 7.16
CA ARG A 231 18.79 -18.30 5.91
C ARG A 231 18.82 -19.37 4.83
N ALA A 232 18.67 -18.97 3.57
CA ALA A 232 19.01 -19.78 2.41
C ALA A 232 20.54 -19.83 2.20
N GLU A 233 20.99 -20.72 1.32
CA GLU A 233 22.39 -20.82 0.92
C GLU A 233 22.87 -19.55 0.18
N HIS A 234 21.97 -18.91 -0.57
CA HIS A 234 22.22 -17.70 -1.33
C HIS A 234 21.19 -16.63 -0.97
N GLU A 235 21.67 -15.52 -0.39
CA GLU A 235 20.84 -14.42 0.10
C GLU A 235 20.89 -13.18 -0.79
N SER A 236 21.86 -13.12 -1.71
CA SER A 236 21.97 -12.07 -2.71
C SER A 236 21.17 -12.44 -3.96
N PRO A 237 20.42 -11.50 -4.54
CA PRO A 237 19.66 -11.75 -5.74
C PRO A 237 20.55 -12.01 -6.94
N ARG A 238 19.97 -12.69 -7.93
CA ARG A 238 20.59 -12.92 -9.24
C ARG A 238 20.42 -11.69 -10.11
N TRP A 239 21.54 -11.09 -10.50
CA TRP A 239 21.53 -9.97 -11.43
C TRP A 239 21.33 -10.47 -12.87
N VAL A 240 20.41 -9.85 -13.59
CA VAL A 240 20.06 -10.22 -14.96
C VAL A 240 19.97 -8.98 -15.85
N ALA A 241 20.41 -9.10 -17.10
CA ALA A 241 20.25 -8.05 -18.09
C ALA A 241 18.76 -7.78 -18.35
N GLY A 242 18.36 -6.50 -18.35
CA GLY A 242 16.97 -6.09 -18.51
C GLY A 242 16.28 -6.66 -19.75
N SER A 243 15.20 -7.42 -19.53
CA SER A 243 14.42 -8.09 -20.58
C SER A 243 13.35 -7.16 -21.16
N GLY A 244 13.76 -6.15 -21.94
CA GLY A 244 12.82 -5.30 -22.69
C GLY A 244 12.60 -5.82 -24.11
N SER A 245 11.34 -6.09 -24.51
CA SER A 245 11.05 -6.48 -25.90
C SER A 245 11.28 -5.31 -26.86
N ASP A 246 11.62 -5.58 -28.12
CA ASP A 246 11.77 -4.51 -29.13
C ASP A 246 10.49 -3.68 -29.31
N ARG A 247 9.33 -4.30 -29.05
CA ARG A 247 8.02 -3.63 -29.05
C ARG A 247 7.92 -2.62 -27.91
N ASP A 248 8.32 -3.00 -26.69
CA ASP A 248 8.39 -2.08 -25.54
C ASP A 248 9.34 -0.95 -25.82
N ARG A 249 10.48 -1.26 -26.47
CA ARG A 249 11.47 -0.23 -26.79
C ARG A 249 10.93 0.81 -27.74
N ARG A 250 10.28 0.39 -28.83
CA ARG A 250 9.67 1.31 -29.80
C ARG A 250 8.63 2.21 -29.14
N LEU A 251 7.73 1.62 -28.35
CA LEU A 251 6.69 2.37 -27.64
C LEU A 251 7.29 3.37 -26.63
N ALA A 252 8.31 2.96 -25.87
CA ALA A 252 9.02 3.85 -24.95
C ALA A 252 9.64 5.05 -25.66
N TYR A 253 10.27 4.86 -26.82
CA TYR A 253 10.80 5.98 -27.62
C TYR A 253 9.70 6.90 -28.13
N SER A 254 8.53 6.37 -28.52
CA SER A 254 7.37 7.19 -28.87
C SER A 254 6.86 8.02 -27.68
N ILE A 255 6.80 7.44 -26.48
CA ILE A 255 6.43 8.14 -25.25
C ILE A 255 7.44 9.27 -24.95
N LEU A 256 8.74 8.98 -25.04
CA LEU A 256 9.79 9.97 -24.83
C LEU A 256 9.72 11.11 -25.85
N ALA A 257 9.47 10.82 -27.12
CA ALA A 257 9.31 11.83 -28.16
C ALA A 257 8.07 12.73 -27.94
N ALA A 258 7.01 12.19 -27.35
CA ALA A 258 5.80 12.93 -26.98
C ALA A 258 5.95 13.78 -25.71
N SER A 259 7.07 13.63 -24.97
CA SER A 259 7.38 14.36 -23.73
C SER A 259 8.44 15.42 -23.99
N PRO A 260 8.08 16.68 -24.35
CA PRO A 260 9.07 17.70 -24.66
C PRO A 260 10.00 17.93 -23.46
N TYR A 261 11.29 17.62 -23.65
CA TYR A 261 12.35 17.92 -22.68
C TYR A 261 12.40 19.44 -22.49
N LYS A 262 12.11 19.94 -21.29
CA LYS A 262 12.40 21.34 -20.96
C LYS A 262 13.91 21.50 -20.81
N SER A 263 14.61 21.96 -21.85
CA SER A 263 15.79 22.77 -21.65
C SER A 263 15.29 24.15 -21.22
N ALA A 264 15.45 24.52 -19.96
CA ALA A 264 15.13 25.89 -19.52
C ALA A 264 16.37 26.53 -18.90
N PRO A 265 16.80 27.72 -19.38
CA PRO A 265 17.38 28.71 -18.49
C PRO A 265 16.27 29.26 -17.58
N ALA A 266 16.69 29.76 -16.42
CA ALA A 266 15.84 30.31 -15.37
C ALA A 266 14.95 31.46 -15.87
N GLY A 267 13.72 31.52 -15.33
CA GLY A 267 12.92 32.75 -15.30
C GLY A 267 11.55 32.66 -15.98
N SER A 268 10.50 32.36 -15.21
CA SER A 268 9.32 33.21 -15.10
C SER A 268 8.28 32.54 -14.20
N GLU A 269 7.96 33.21 -13.09
CA GLU A 269 6.80 32.91 -12.29
C GLU A 269 5.53 33.17 -13.11
N ALA A 270 4.67 32.16 -13.24
CA ALA A 270 3.29 32.34 -13.65
C ALA A 270 2.38 32.08 -12.46
N LYS A 271 2.00 33.16 -11.77
CA LYS A 271 0.88 33.16 -10.81
C LYS A 271 -0.42 33.01 -11.59
N GLY A 272 -1.00 31.81 -11.57
CA GLY A 272 -2.37 31.55 -12.00
C GLY A 272 -3.24 31.24 -10.78
N LYS A 273 -4.00 32.22 -10.29
CA LYS A 273 -5.13 31.99 -9.38
C LYS A 273 -6.25 31.34 -10.20
N VAL A 274 -6.58 30.10 -9.91
CA VAL A 274 -7.85 29.50 -10.35
C VAL A 274 -8.92 30.00 -9.40
N ALA A 275 -9.84 30.81 -9.92
CA ALA A 275 -11.08 31.15 -9.24
C ALA A 275 -11.94 29.88 -9.17
N ILE A 276 -12.18 29.41 -7.95
CA ILE A 276 -13.21 28.41 -7.67
C ILE A 276 -14.54 29.16 -7.69
N THR A 277 -15.38 28.86 -8.68
CA THR A 277 -16.80 29.19 -8.64
C THR A 277 -17.42 28.38 -7.49
N GLN A 278 -17.68 29.05 -6.38
CA GLN A 278 -18.51 28.53 -5.30
C GLN A 278 -19.94 28.41 -5.83
N GLY A 279 -20.37 27.17 -6.10
CA GLY A 279 -21.79 26.85 -6.02
C GLY A 279 -22.16 26.84 -4.54
N GLU A 280 -22.95 27.81 -4.11
CA GLU A 280 -23.53 27.85 -2.77
C GLU A 280 -24.44 26.64 -2.58
N THR A 281 -23.89 25.61 -1.94
CA THR A 281 -24.70 24.73 -1.09
C THR A 281 -24.40 25.18 0.32
N SER A 282 -25.41 25.71 1.00
CA SER A 282 -25.33 26.05 2.42
C SER A 282 -25.14 24.75 3.20
N VAL A 283 -23.90 24.29 3.33
CA VAL A 283 -23.55 23.24 4.27
C VAL A 283 -23.78 23.84 5.65
N ASP A 284 -24.74 23.29 6.39
CA ASP A 284 -24.99 23.68 7.77
C ASP A 284 -23.69 23.49 8.56
N LEU A 285 -23.20 24.57 9.19
CA LEU A 285 -21.93 24.58 9.92
C LEU A 285 -21.87 23.47 10.99
N SER A 286 -23.04 23.00 11.47
CA SER A 286 -23.17 21.87 12.38
C SER A 286 -22.77 20.51 11.76
N VAL A 287 -23.16 20.24 10.51
CA VAL A 287 -22.87 18.97 9.81
C VAL A 287 -21.38 18.83 9.50
N ALA A 288 -20.74 19.94 9.11
CA ALA A 288 -19.30 19.96 8.83
C ALA A 288 -18.47 19.70 10.11
N ASP A 289 -18.83 20.34 11.23
CA ASP A 289 -18.15 20.10 12.51
C ASP A 289 -18.31 18.65 12.99
N LEU A 290 -19.54 18.11 12.95
CA LEU A 290 -19.80 16.71 13.30
C LEU A 290 -19.01 15.75 12.41
N SER A 291 -18.90 16.03 11.11
CA SER A 291 -18.10 15.23 10.18
C SER A 291 -16.61 15.24 10.51
N VAL A 292 -16.06 16.37 10.95
CA VAL A 292 -14.67 16.46 11.42
C VAL A 292 -14.47 15.67 12.71
N ARG A 293 -15.39 15.80 13.67
CA ARG A 293 -15.35 15.07 14.95
C ARG A 293 -15.45 13.55 14.74
N ALA A 294 -16.36 13.11 13.87
CA ALA A 294 -16.48 11.70 13.48
C ALA A 294 -15.19 11.17 12.85
N ASN A 295 -14.55 11.94 11.97
CA ASN A 295 -13.30 11.52 11.30
C ASN A 295 -12.16 11.40 12.31
N ARG A 296 -12.03 12.38 13.21
CA ARG A 296 -11.01 12.36 14.26
C ARG A 296 -11.21 11.19 15.22
N ALA A 297 -12.44 10.94 15.65
CA ALA A 297 -12.77 9.80 16.51
C ALA A 297 -12.44 8.47 15.82
N TYR A 298 -12.82 8.32 14.55
CA TYR A 298 -12.51 7.11 13.76
C TYR A 298 -10.99 6.87 13.65
N ARG A 299 -10.24 7.89 13.23
CA ARG A 299 -8.77 7.82 13.08
C ARG A 299 -8.03 7.53 14.38
N THR A 300 -8.60 7.93 15.52
CA THR A 300 -8.03 7.68 16.85
C THR A 300 -8.64 6.49 17.57
N LEU A 301 -9.39 5.64 16.85
CA LEU A 301 -10.01 4.40 17.31
C LEU A 301 -11.00 4.59 18.48
N LEU A 302 -11.59 5.77 18.62
CA LEU A 302 -12.73 6.04 19.50
C LEU A 302 -14.02 5.66 18.77
N LEU A 303 -14.21 4.37 18.52
CA LEU A 303 -15.22 3.87 17.59
C LEU A 303 -16.67 4.20 18.02
N LEU A 304 -16.95 4.23 19.32
CA LEU A 304 -18.28 4.61 19.84
C LEU A 304 -18.61 6.08 19.55
N ASP A 305 -17.64 6.98 19.77
CA ASP A 305 -17.82 8.40 19.44
C ASP A 305 -17.89 8.61 17.93
N ALA A 306 -17.07 7.88 17.17
CA ALA A 306 -17.08 7.91 15.71
C ALA A 306 -18.44 7.48 15.16
N GLU A 307 -19.02 6.41 15.69
CA GLU A 307 -20.35 5.92 15.32
C GLU A 307 -21.41 6.96 15.66
N ARG A 308 -21.43 7.45 16.91
CA ARG A 308 -22.42 8.45 17.36
C ARG A 308 -22.41 9.68 16.45
N PHE A 309 -21.25 10.31 16.25
CA PHE A 309 -21.16 11.50 15.41
C PHE A 309 -21.52 11.22 13.94
N THR A 310 -21.17 10.03 13.42
CA THR A 310 -21.53 9.65 12.04
C THR A 310 -23.04 9.49 11.88
N ARG A 311 -23.72 8.91 12.89
CA ARG A 311 -25.18 8.80 12.90
C ARG A 311 -25.87 10.16 12.99
N GLU A 312 -25.37 11.06 13.85
CA GLU A 312 -25.89 12.44 13.93
C GLU A 312 -25.76 13.18 12.58
N VAL A 313 -24.66 12.99 11.83
CA VAL A 313 -24.53 13.52 10.46
C VAL A 313 -25.59 12.93 9.53
N LEU A 314 -25.85 11.63 9.60
CA LEU A 314 -26.85 10.96 8.75
C LEU A 314 -28.28 11.32 9.13
N ASP A 315 -28.56 11.66 10.39
CA ASP A 315 -29.87 12.16 10.81
C ASP A 315 -30.15 13.55 10.21
N LEU A 316 -29.13 14.41 10.14
CA LEU A 316 -29.22 15.74 9.53
C LEU A 316 -29.16 15.69 8.00
N ASN A 317 -28.37 14.78 7.43
CA ASN A 317 -28.20 14.60 6.00
C ASN A 317 -28.16 13.10 5.63
N PRO A 318 -29.34 12.46 5.45
CA PRO A 318 -29.42 11.04 5.12
C PRO A 318 -28.80 10.64 3.79
N CYS A 319 -28.51 11.61 2.92
CA CYS A 319 -27.91 11.42 1.60
C CYS A 319 -26.38 11.53 1.61
N ASP A 320 -25.74 11.75 2.76
CA ASP A 320 -24.28 11.86 2.85
C ASP A 320 -23.59 10.51 2.64
N VAL A 321 -23.12 10.27 1.43
CA VAL A 321 -22.43 9.04 1.02
C VAL A 321 -21.20 8.77 1.90
N ALA A 322 -20.44 9.81 2.25
CA ALA A 322 -19.21 9.67 3.03
C ALA A 322 -19.47 9.13 4.44
N SER A 323 -20.58 9.52 5.07
CA SER A 323 -20.98 9.05 6.39
C SER A 323 -21.53 7.63 6.36
N HIS A 324 -22.25 7.22 5.31
CA HIS A 324 -22.62 5.80 5.13
C HIS A 324 -21.39 4.91 5.01
N VAL A 325 -20.42 5.31 4.19
CA VAL A 325 -19.14 4.59 4.05
C VAL A 325 -18.40 4.53 5.38
N ARG A 326 -18.32 5.64 6.11
CA ARG A 326 -17.63 5.69 7.40
C ARG A 326 -18.30 4.80 8.44
N LEU A 327 -19.63 4.81 8.51
CA LEU A 327 -20.38 3.93 9.40
C LEU A 327 -20.10 2.46 9.08
N ALA A 328 -20.08 2.10 7.79
CA ALA A 328 -19.68 0.77 7.38
C ALA A 328 -18.24 0.43 7.83
N CYS A 329 -17.27 1.31 7.58
CA CYS A 329 -15.88 1.12 8.02
C CYS A 329 -15.74 0.97 9.54
N ILE A 330 -16.49 1.74 10.34
CA ILE A 330 -16.53 1.60 11.81
C ILE A 330 -16.93 0.18 12.20
N PHE A 331 -17.94 -0.39 11.52
CA PHE A 331 -18.34 -1.77 11.73
C PHE A 331 -17.28 -2.78 11.30
N LEU A 332 -16.61 -2.56 10.16
CA LEU A 332 -15.51 -3.43 9.72
C LEU A 332 -14.36 -3.44 10.73
N VAL A 333 -13.95 -2.27 11.23
CA VAL A 333 -12.90 -2.14 12.27
C VAL A 333 -13.33 -2.79 13.59
N SER A 334 -14.64 -2.88 13.84
CA SER A 334 -15.21 -3.53 15.03
C SER A 334 -15.47 -5.02 14.85
N GLY A 335 -15.04 -5.63 13.73
CA GLY A 335 -15.28 -7.05 13.43
C GLY A 335 -16.74 -7.39 13.05
N GLN A 336 -17.58 -6.38 12.80
CA GLN A 336 -19.01 -6.53 12.50
C GLN A 336 -19.26 -6.45 10.99
N LEU A 337 -18.73 -7.40 10.22
CA LEU A 337 -18.77 -7.39 8.75
C LEU A 337 -20.21 -7.38 8.20
N GLU A 338 -21.12 -8.12 8.82
CA GLU A 338 -22.54 -8.17 8.47
C GLU A 338 -23.22 -6.81 8.63
N ALA A 339 -22.93 -6.10 9.73
CA ALA A 339 -23.49 -4.78 9.98
C ALA A 339 -22.97 -3.77 8.96
N GLY A 340 -21.66 -3.80 8.66
CA GLY A 340 -21.06 -2.97 7.62
C GLY A 340 -21.66 -3.25 6.24
N GLU A 341 -21.90 -4.51 5.91
CA GLU A 341 -22.56 -4.92 4.68
C GLU A 341 -24.01 -4.39 4.60
N SER A 342 -24.76 -4.49 5.70
CA SER A 342 -26.15 -4.04 5.78
C SER A 342 -26.26 -2.53 5.58
N VAL A 343 -25.37 -1.74 6.20
CA VAL A 343 -25.33 -0.27 6.01
C VAL A 343 -25.14 0.08 4.54
N LEU A 344 -24.19 -0.58 3.87
CA LEU A 344 -23.91 -0.32 2.45
C LEU A 344 -25.07 -0.74 1.56
N SER A 345 -25.72 -1.88 1.83
CA SER A 345 -26.93 -2.31 1.12
C SER A 345 -28.05 -1.27 1.22
N SER A 346 -28.41 -0.84 2.43
CA SER A 346 -29.46 0.15 2.62
C SER A 346 -29.11 1.51 2.00
N ALA A 347 -27.83 1.90 2.01
CA ALA A 347 -27.37 3.12 1.35
C ALA A 347 -27.50 3.02 -0.18
N ILE A 348 -27.15 1.89 -0.79
CA ILE A 348 -27.30 1.64 -2.24
C ILE A 348 -28.77 1.63 -2.65
N GLU A 349 -29.65 0.98 -1.86
CA GLU A 349 -31.09 0.96 -2.11
C GLU A 349 -31.70 2.36 -2.09
N ARG A 350 -31.22 3.24 -1.19
CA ARG A 350 -31.73 4.60 -1.03
C ARG A 350 -31.14 5.60 -2.02
N LEU A 351 -29.82 5.55 -2.24
CA LEU A 351 -29.06 6.57 -2.96
C LEU A 351 -28.69 6.13 -4.38
N GLY A 352 -28.98 4.88 -4.74
CA GLY A 352 -28.60 4.27 -6.00
C GLY A 352 -27.16 3.77 -6.02
N GLU A 353 -26.72 3.39 -7.21
CA GLU A 353 -25.41 2.79 -7.48
C GLU A 353 -24.27 3.82 -7.49
N VAL A 354 -24.04 4.48 -6.35
CA VAL A 354 -22.89 5.39 -6.21
C VAL A 354 -21.59 4.58 -6.22
N PRO A 355 -20.59 4.92 -7.07
CA PRO A 355 -19.36 4.13 -7.20
C PRO A 355 -18.61 3.86 -5.89
N LEU A 356 -18.62 4.82 -4.96
CA LEU A 356 -17.97 4.64 -3.66
C LEU A 356 -18.69 3.58 -2.82
N LEU A 357 -20.03 3.57 -2.79
CA LEU A 357 -20.80 2.57 -2.06
C LEU A 357 -20.59 1.16 -2.62
N LEU A 358 -20.63 1.03 -3.96
CA LEU A 358 -20.37 -0.24 -4.63
C LEU A 358 -18.94 -0.76 -4.38
N HIS A 359 -17.95 0.13 -4.38
CA HIS A 359 -16.57 -0.21 -4.04
C HIS A 359 -16.47 -0.81 -2.64
N PHE A 360 -16.99 -0.11 -1.62
CA PHE A 360 -16.94 -0.61 -0.24
C PHE A 360 -17.78 -1.88 -0.07
N LYS A 361 -18.95 -1.99 -0.74
CA LYS A 361 -19.78 -3.20 -0.70
C LYS A 361 -19.02 -4.41 -1.24
N ALA A 362 -18.35 -4.26 -2.39
CA ALA A 362 -17.51 -5.30 -2.96
C ALA A 362 -16.34 -5.69 -2.03
N THR A 363 -15.71 -4.71 -1.37
CA THR A 363 -14.68 -4.97 -0.34
C THR A 363 -15.22 -5.78 0.83
N VAL A 364 -16.39 -5.45 1.37
CA VAL A 364 -16.99 -6.21 2.48
C VAL A 364 -17.35 -7.64 2.06
N LEU A 365 -17.88 -7.82 0.85
CA LEU A 365 -18.14 -9.15 0.29
C LEU A 365 -16.85 -9.99 0.24
N ASP A 366 -15.75 -9.43 -0.24
CA ASP A 366 -14.46 -10.11 -0.30
C ASP A 366 -13.88 -10.44 1.09
N LEU A 367 -14.00 -9.53 2.06
CA LEU A 367 -13.59 -9.77 3.45
C LEU A 367 -14.39 -10.92 4.10
N ARG A 368 -15.64 -11.13 3.65
CA ARG A 368 -16.48 -12.27 4.06
C ARG A 368 -16.24 -13.54 3.24
N GLY A 369 -15.19 -13.60 2.42
CA GLY A 369 -14.87 -14.74 1.57
C GLY A 369 -15.76 -14.89 0.33
N ARG A 370 -16.59 -13.89 0.01
CA ARG A 370 -17.55 -13.88 -1.10
C ARG A 370 -17.01 -13.12 -2.31
N THR A 371 -15.75 -13.35 -2.68
CA THR A 371 -15.08 -12.66 -3.80
C THR A 371 -15.84 -12.80 -5.13
N GLY A 372 -16.47 -13.96 -5.39
CA GLY A 372 -17.30 -14.17 -6.57
C GLY A 372 -18.51 -13.22 -6.64
N GLU A 373 -19.16 -12.96 -5.51
CA GLU A 373 -20.28 -12.03 -5.41
C GLU A 373 -19.82 -10.57 -5.54
N ALA A 374 -18.63 -10.24 -5.03
CA ALA A 374 -18.00 -8.94 -5.25
C ALA A 374 -17.79 -8.67 -6.75
N VAL A 375 -17.33 -9.67 -7.51
CA VAL A 375 -17.20 -9.56 -8.98
C VAL A 375 -18.57 -9.43 -9.65
N ALA A 376 -19.55 -10.24 -9.25
CA ALA A 376 -20.90 -10.19 -9.82
C ALA A 376 -21.54 -8.80 -9.64
N LEU A 377 -21.45 -8.23 -8.44
CA LEU A 377 -21.93 -6.89 -8.12
C LEU A 377 -21.32 -5.82 -9.04
N LEU A 378 -20.00 -5.87 -9.26
CA LEU A 378 -19.29 -4.90 -10.08
C LEU A 378 -19.50 -5.12 -11.59
N ASN A 379 -19.87 -6.33 -12.01
CA ASN A 379 -20.24 -6.63 -13.39
C ASN A 379 -21.66 -6.15 -13.71
N SER A 380 -22.60 -6.23 -12.76
CA SER A 380 -24.00 -5.83 -12.95
C SER A 380 -24.24 -4.33 -12.73
N ALA A 381 -23.30 -3.62 -12.11
CA ALA A 381 -23.43 -2.19 -11.85
C ALA A 381 -23.60 -1.39 -13.15
N SER A 382 -24.67 -0.59 -13.20
CA SER A 382 -24.92 0.42 -14.23
C SER A 382 -23.95 1.60 -14.14
N ALA A 383 -23.47 1.91 -12.93
CA ALA A 383 -22.50 2.96 -12.71
C ALA A 383 -21.12 2.57 -13.27
N THR A 384 -20.56 3.45 -14.10
CA THR A 384 -19.21 3.27 -14.66
C THR A 384 -18.26 4.30 -14.04
N SER A 385 -17.14 3.83 -13.51
CA SER A 385 -16.04 4.68 -13.07
C SER A 385 -14.73 3.91 -13.12
N GLU A 386 -13.62 4.65 -13.20
CA GLU A 386 -12.28 4.08 -13.12
C GLU A 386 -12.06 3.31 -11.81
N LEU A 387 -12.63 3.81 -10.70
CA LEU A 387 -12.60 3.14 -9.40
C LEU A 387 -13.20 1.74 -9.46
N LEU A 388 -14.40 1.60 -10.03
CA LEU A 388 -15.10 0.32 -10.15
C LEU A 388 -14.39 -0.61 -11.13
N GLN A 389 -13.94 -0.10 -12.27
CA GLN A 389 -13.17 -0.88 -13.25
C GLN A 389 -11.91 -1.48 -12.63
N ARG A 390 -11.15 -0.67 -11.86
CA ARG A 390 -9.95 -1.11 -11.16
C ARG A 390 -10.24 -2.23 -10.17
N HIS A 391 -11.23 -2.04 -9.30
CA HIS A 391 -11.57 -3.02 -8.28
C HIS A 391 -12.11 -4.30 -8.89
N ARG A 392 -12.93 -4.20 -9.95
CA ARG A 392 -13.43 -5.35 -10.69
C ARG A 392 -12.30 -6.22 -11.23
N ILE A 393 -11.32 -5.61 -11.91
CA ILE A 393 -10.14 -6.32 -12.42
C ILE A 393 -9.36 -6.96 -11.27
N ALA A 394 -9.15 -6.24 -10.16
CA ALA A 394 -8.44 -6.76 -9.00
C ALA A 394 -9.13 -8.01 -8.41
N PHE A 395 -10.46 -7.98 -8.22
CA PHE A 395 -11.21 -9.12 -7.71
C PHE A 395 -11.29 -10.29 -8.70
N MET A 396 -11.39 -10.02 -10.01
CA MET A 396 -11.33 -11.08 -11.02
C MET A 396 -9.98 -11.82 -10.99
N LEU A 397 -8.88 -11.06 -10.86
CA LEU A 397 -7.53 -11.62 -10.72
C LEU A 397 -7.36 -12.40 -9.41
N LYS A 398 -7.89 -11.89 -8.28
CA LYS A 398 -7.88 -12.57 -6.98
C LYS A 398 -8.62 -13.90 -7.02
N GLY A 399 -9.85 -13.88 -7.54
CA GLY A 399 -10.73 -15.04 -7.61
C GLY A 399 -10.33 -16.05 -8.68
N GLY A 400 -9.24 -15.82 -9.42
CA GLY A 400 -8.77 -16.72 -10.46
C GLY A 400 -9.74 -16.86 -11.64
N GLN A 401 -10.57 -15.84 -11.91
CA GLN A 401 -11.48 -15.90 -13.04
C GLN A 401 -10.70 -15.93 -14.38
N PRO A 402 -11.08 -16.78 -15.34
CA PRO A 402 -10.35 -16.94 -16.61
C PRO A 402 -10.13 -15.61 -17.35
N ASP A 403 -11.15 -14.75 -17.32
CA ASP A 403 -11.14 -13.48 -18.04
C ASP A 403 -10.43 -12.34 -17.28
N GLY A 404 -9.98 -12.56 -16.03
CA GLY A 404 -9.37 -11.51 -15.22
C GLY A 404 -8.08 -10.96 -15.84
N ARG A 405 -7.25 -11.85 -16.38
CA ARG A 405 -6.01 -11.46 -17.09
C ARG A 405 -6.32 -10.73 -18.39
N LEU A 406 -7.26 -11.22 -19.18
CA LEU A 406 -7.70 -10.58 -20.42
C LEU A 406 -8.30 -9.19 -20.16
N ALA A 407 -9.07 -9.03 -19.08
CA ALA A 407 -9.64 -7.75 -18.67
C ALA A 407 -8.55 -6.75 -18.26
N PHE A 408 -7.51 -7.22 -17.54
CA PHE A 408 -6.35 -6.38 -17.21
C PHE A 408 -5.58 -5.94 -18.46
N GLU A 409 -5.27 -6.86 -19.37
CA GLU A 409 -4.56 -6.56 -20.64
C GLU A 409 -5.39 -5.61 -21.52
N ALA A 410 -6.70 -5.83 -21.64
CA ALA A 410 -7.60 -4.92 -22.35
C ALA A 410 -7.63 -3.52 -21.72
N TRP A 411 -7.63 -3.43 -20.39
CA TRP A 411 -7.58 -2.15 -19.69
C TRP A 411 -6.25 -1.42 -19.91
N ALA A 412 -5.11 -2.13 -19.84
CA ALA A 412 -3.80 -1.57 -20.13
C ALA A 412 -3.68 -1.07 -21.58
N ARG A 413 -4.17 -1.84 -22.56
CA ARG A 413 -4.24 -1.43 -23.98
C ARG A 413 -5.16 -0.23 -24.21
N ASN A 414 -6.30 -0.16 -23.53
CA ASN A 414 -7.18 1.00 -23.64
C ASN A 414 -6.50 2.27 -23.09
N ARG A 415 -5.69 2.14 -22.02
CA ARG A 415 -4.86 3.24 -21.52
C ARG A 415 -3.81 3.67 -22.52
N SER A 416 -3.14 2.73 -23.20
CA SER A 416 -2.15 3.05 -24.23
C SER A 416 -2.75 3.78 -25.44
N ASN A 417 -4.07 3.77 -25.60
CA ASN A 417 -4.78 4.50 -26.66
C ASN A 417 -5.45 5.80 -26.15
N SER A 418 -5.35 6.11 -24.86
CA SER A 418 -5.97 7.29 -24.25
C SER A 418 -5.05 8.50 -24.30
N LEU A 419 -5.50 9.57 -24.98
CA LEU A 419 -4.76 10.85 -25.01
C LEU A 419 -4.47 11.39 -23.60
N GLU A 420 -5.42 11.24 -22.68
CA GLU A 420 -5.25 11.68 -21.29
C GLU A 420 -4.14 10.90 -20.58
N ALA A 421 -4.10 9.57 -20.75
CA ALA A 421 -3.06 8.71 -20.17
C ALA A 421 -1.68 9.06 -20.72
N TRP A 422 -1.59 9.32 -22.03
CA TRP A 422 -0.37 9.82 -22.67
C TRP A 422 0.07 11.16 -22.11
N GLN A 423 -0.84 12.14 -21.99
CA GLN A 423 -0.52 13.46 -21.44
C GLN A 423 -0.06 13.38 -19.98
N LYS A 424 -0.71 12.56 -19.14
CA LYS A 424 -0.29 12.34 -17.75
C LYS A 424 1.10 11.71 -17.67
N THR A 425 1.36 10.69 -18.48
CA THR A 425 2.66 10.00 -18.53
C THR A 425 3.77 10.93 -19.03
N ALA A 426 3.53 11.68 -20.11
CA ALA A 426 4.47 12.64 -20.65
C ALA A 426 4.79 13.75 -19.62
N ARG A 427 3.80 14.26 -18.89
CA ARG A 427 4.04 15.24 -17.81
C ARG A 427 4.89 14.66 -16.69
N ALA A 428 4.63 13.41 -16.29
CA ALA A 428 5.43 12.74 -15.26
C ALA A 428 6.89 12.56 -15.72
N LEU A 429 7.11 12.10 -16.95
CA LEU A 429 8.44 11.97 -17.56
C LEU A 429 9.17 13.31 -17.72
N THR A 430 8.46 14.38 -18.03
CA THR A 430 9.05 15.74 -18.09
C THR A 430 9.62 16.15 -16.74
N GLY A 431 8.99 15.71 -15.65
CA GLY A 431 9.50 15.95 -14.30
C GLY A 431 10.76 15.16 -13.97
N VAL A 432 11.11 14.09 -14.71
CA VAL A 432 12.27 13.25 -14.41
C VAL A 432 13.52 13.84 -15.06
N GLU A 433 14.37 14.53 -14.30
CA GLU A 433 15.54 15.24 -14.85
C GLU A 433 16.61 14.30 -15.42
N HIS A 434 16.92 13.19 -14.73
CA HIS A 434 17.97 12.26 -15.16
C HIS A 434 17.56 11.50 -16.45
N PRO A 435 18.34 11.58 -17.54
CA PRO A 435 17.99 10.95 -18.82
C PRO A 435 17.75 9.44 -18.72
N ASP A 436 18.59 8.73 -17.97
CA ASP A 436 18.45 7.28 -17.83
C ASP A 436 17.25 6.88 -16.95
N LEU A 437 16.92 7.62 -15.87
CA LEU A 437 15.67 7.42 -15.12
C LEU A 437 14.46 7.58 -16.02
N ARG A 438 14.48 8.63 -16.83
CA ARG A 438 13.38 8.94 -17.73
C ARG A 438 13.18 7.82 -18.75
N LYS A 439 14.29 7.30 -19.28
CA LYS A 439 14.30 6.19 -20.24
C LYS A 439 13.80 4.89 -19.58
N ASP A 440 14.27 4.55 -18.37
CA ASP A 440 13.80 3.37 -17.64
C ASP A 440 12.30 3.47 -17.31
N LEU A 441 11.84 4.60 -16.78
CA LEU A 441 10.41 4.83 -16.54
C LEU A 441 9.59 4.65 -17.82
N ALA A 442 10.03 5.21 -18.94
CA ALA A 442 9.34 5.07 -20.22
C ALA A 442 9.27 3.60 -20.69
N PHE A 443 10.34 2.82 -20.53
CA PHE A 443 10.32 1.38 -20.83
C PHE A 443 9.36 0.62 -19.93
N ARG A 444 9.35 0.89 -18.63
CA ARG A 444 8.46 0.20 -17.68
C ARG A 444 6.99 0.54 -17.94
N VAL A 445 6.68 1.80 -18.27
CA VAL A 445 5.33 2.19 -18.70
C VAL A 445 4.94 1.49 -19.99
N ALA A 446 5.82 1.50 -21.00
CA ALA A 446 5.58 0.81 -22.26
C ALA A 446 5.34 -0.69 -22.08
N SER A 447 6.12 -1.34 -21.21
CA SER A 447 5.95 -2.77 -20.88
C SER A 447 4.58 -3.04 -20.28
N VAL A 448 4.06 -2.15 -19.44
CA VAL A 448 2.71 -2.31 -18.86
C VAL A 448 1.63 -2.12 -19.92
N TRP A 449 1.78 -1.14 -20.81
CA TRP A 449 0.84 -0.87 -21.90
C TRP A 449 0.82 -1.94 -23.00
N ASN A 450 1.92 -2.66 -23.20
CA ASN A 450 2.04 -3.71 -24.21
C ASN A 450 1.64 -5.12 -23.74
N ARG A 451 1.39 -5.32 -22.43
CA ARG A 451 0.76 -6.54 -21.91
C ARG A 451 -0.64 -6.68 -22.52
#